data_AF-A0A1F7WUH7-F1
#
_entry.id   AF-A0A1F7WUH7-F1
#
_cell.length_a   1.000
_cell.length_b   1.000
_cell.length_c   1.000
_cell.angle_alpha   90.00
_cell.angle_beta   90.00
_cell.angle_gamma   90.00
#
_symmetry.space_group_name_H-M   'P 1'
#
loop_
_entity.id
_entity.type
_entity.pdbx_description
1 polymer ?
#
loop_
_entity_poly.entity_id
_entity_poly.type
_entity_poly.pdbx_seq_one_letter_code
_entity_poly.pdbx_strand_id
1 'polypeptide(L)'
;MLILAKIKPGVVILSTTSISDKHNLNGVRRMAETAYSFLFLILLLMLAPAFLCAQTMPAANSQDASKASSASAAQLSAGEISKITGAINRFAENIYNGKTADAAKLCINSQSAFLSKEFVEEFKSSKGTPLKIKDISGSTGDTISVILEFSGESGDIMTQEFVLLYNTHGGDFLIANIFDRLYETINENKKNCLANCAFLENSLYYFRRTLPDFSFSKEFADRGAFKKITEAGFMTGIPKCPAGGEYSCDVSFDPDIASYEIMVACAAHGSLAEITKLYTNLDNCEKLFAGFERGEMPLARNHCGERLLKMFEARGLEKNAYEFIRTENINEAFEAFRKLRAEEKYLGELYPALSDALMQIGHETEAVTLLEEAAAYYPKWPLIKDKLKESGE
;
A
#
# COMPACT_ATOMS: atom_id res chain seq x y z
N MET A 1 10.27 9.30 15.32
CA MET A 1 9.42 8.34 16.07
C MET A 1 9.69 6.96 15.49
N LEU A 2 10.44 6.11 16.19
CA LEU A 2 10.76 4.74 15.76
C LEU A 2 9.50 3.87 15.87
N ILE A 3 9.08 3.26 14.75
CA ILE A 3 8.18 2.11 14.77
C ILE A 3 9.05 0.86 14.56
N LEU A 4 9.43 0.25 15.68
CA LEU A 4 9.98 -1.11 15.72
C LEU A 4 8.81 -2.09 15.57
N ALA A 5 8.48 -2.45 14.32
CA ALA A 5 7.68 -3.65 14.06
C ALA A 5 8.65 -4.83 13.90
N LYS A 6 8.49 -5.86 14.75
CA LYS A 6 9.14 -7.17 14.58
C LYS A 6 8.69 -7.78 13.26
N ILE A 7 9.51 -7.66 12.22
CA ILE A 7 9.34 -8.33 10.94
C ILE A 7 10.17 -9.63 10.95
N LYS A 8 9.50 -10.77 10.75
CA LYS A 8 10.13 -12.09 10.56
C LYS A 8 10.92 -12.13 9.23
N PRO A 9 11.91 -13.03 9.08
CA PRO A 9 12.82 -13.02 7.93
C PRO A 9 12.05 -13.39 6.65
N GLY A 10 12.11 -12.54 5.64
CA GLY A 10 11.51 -12.80 4.31
C GLY A 10 10.75 -11.65 3.67
N VAL A 11 10.61 -10.50 4.34
CA VAL A 11 9.85 -9.37 3.78
C VAL A 11 10.74 -8.56 2.83
N VAL A 12 10.26 -8.50 1.59
CA VAL A 12 10.72 -7.66 0.49
C VAL A 12 10.75 -6.20 0.97
N ILE A 13 11.84 -5.48 0.70
CA ILE A 13 11.84 -4.02 0.74
C ILE A 13 10.96 -3.57 -0.43
N LEU A 14 9.64 -3.62 -0.22
CA LEU A 14 8.73 -2.73 -0.92
C LEU A 14 8.98 -1.38 -0.28
N SER A 15 9.42 -0.39 -1.05
CA SER A 15 9.31 0.99 -0.62
C SER A 15 7.87 1.18 -0.17
N THR A 16 7.66 1.31 1.13
CA THR A 16 6.39 1.78 1.67
C THR A 16 6.32 3.24 1.27
N THR A 17 5.77 3.50 0.09
CA THR A 17 5.18 4.80 -0.22
C THR A 17 4.11 5.03 0.85
N SER A 18 4.42 5.89 1.81
CA SER A 18 3.37 6.55 2.57
C SER A 18 2.54 7.32 1.56
N ILE A 19 1.33 6.82 1.27
CA ILE A 19 0.32 7.57 0.54
C ILE A 19 0.07 8.82 1.39
N SER A 20 0.69 9.93 1.01
CA SER A 20 0.38 11.24 1.54
C SER A 20 -1.03 11.58 1.04
N ASP A 21 -2.05 11.35 1.88
CA ASP A 21 -3.40 11.89 1.70
C ASP A 21 -3.36 13.43 1.80
N LYS A 22 -2.88 14.08 0.75
CA LYS A 22 -2.81 15.55 0.64
C LYS A 22 -4.15 16.18 0.24
N HIS A 23 -5.26 15.45 0.36
CA HIS A 23 -6.60 15.95 0.05
C HIS A 23 -7.59 15.90 1.22
N ASN A 24 -7.21 16.06 2.50
CA ASN A 24 -8.22 16.41 3.53
C ASN A 24 -7.73 17.00 4.88
N LEU A 25 -6.82 17.98 4.89
CA LEU A 25 -6.18 18.42 6.14
C LEU A 25 -7.00 19.34 7.08
N ASN A 26 -8.22 19.76 6.73
CA ASN A 26 -8.98 20.70 7.59
C ASN A 26 -10.04 20.04 8.49
N GLY A 27 -10.46 18.79 8.22
CA GLY A 27 -11.50 18.11 9.02
C GLY A 27 -10.98 17.27 10.19
N VAL A 28 -9.79 16.67 10.05
CA VAL A 28 -9.27 15.65 10.99
C VAL A 28 -8.63 16.25 12.24
N ARG A 29 -8.14 17.50 12.17
CA ARG A 29 -7.36 18.13 13.24
C ARG A 29 -8.15 18.38 14.54
N ARG A 30 -9.48 18.46 14.50
CA ARG A 30 -10.33 18.70 15.69
C ARG A 30 -10.77 17.44 16.44
N MET A 31 -10.69 16.24 15.84
CA MET A 31 -11.10 15.00 16.52
C MET A 31 -9.94 14.27 17.21
N ALA A 32 -8.70 14.49 16.76
CA ALA A 32 -7.52 13.85 17.33
C ALA A 32 -7.25 14.30 18.78
N GLU A 33 -7.38 15.59 19.10
CA GLU A 33 -7.05 16.13 20.44
C GLU A 33 -7.94 15.55 21.55
N THR A 34 -9.19 15.19 21.25
CA THR A 34 -10.11 14.55 22.20
C THR A 34 -9.88 13.05 22.38
N ALA A 35 -9.35 12.35 21.38
CA ALA A 35 -9.11 10.90 21.43
C ALA A 35 -7.80 10.54 22.16
N TYR A 36 -6.75 11.37 22.03
CA TYR A 36 -5.46 11.14 22.69
C TYR A 36 -5.54 11.21 24.22
N SER A 37 -6.44 12.04 24.77
CA SER A 37 -6.62 12.17 26.22
C SER A 37 -7.29 10.95 26.85
N PHE A 38 -8.09 10.18 26.08
CA PHE A 38 -8.80 9.00 26.57
C PHE A 38 -7.94 7.73 26.51
N LEU A 39 -7.07 7.60 25.50
CA LEU A 39 -6.16 6.46 25.35
C LEU A 39 -5.04 6.45 26.41
N PHE A 40 -4.57 7.62 26.86
CA PHE A 40 -3.54 7.73 27.88
C PHE A 40 -4.03 7.28 29.28
N LEU A 41 -5.32 7.46 29.57
CA LEU A 41 -5.94 7.04 30.83
C LEU A 41 -6.10 5.51 30.94
N ILE A 42 -6.37 4.84 29.81
CA ILE A 42 -6.53 3.37 29.74
C ILE A 42 -5.17 2.67 29.85
N LEU A 43 -4.10 3.28 29.30
CA LEU A 43 -2.75 2.72 29.38
C LEU A 43 -2.17 2.74 30.80
N LEU A 44 -2.53 3.74 31.60
CA LEU A 44 -2.09 3.88 33.00
C LEU A 44 -2.78 2.91 33.98
N LEU A 45 -4.00 2.44 33.66
CA LEU A 45 -4.74 1.46 34.45
C LEU A 45 -4.29 0.01 34.22
N MET A 46 -3.59 -0.27 33.13
CA MET A 46 -3.10 -1.62 32.76
C MET A 46 -1.71 -1.97 33.31
N LEU A 47 -1.02 -1.03 33.97
CA LEU A 47 0.38 -1.21 34.43
C LEU A 47 0.53 -1.46 35.95
N ALA A 48 -0.56 -1.63 36.70
CA ALA A 48 -0.52 -1.99 38.12
C ALA A 48 -1.50 -3.15 38.36
N PRO A 49 -1.10 -4.44 38.26
CA PRO A 49 -0.07 -5.04 39.10
C PRO A 49 0.70 -6.22 38.45
N ALA A 50 1.95 -6.03 38.03
CA ALA A 50 2.85 -7.13 37.62
C ALA A 50 4.05 -7.31 38.57
N PHE A 51 3.94 -6.83 39.81
CA PHE A 51 4.88 -7.10 40.89
C PHE A 51 4.12 -7.76 42.05
N LEU A 52 3.99 -9.09 42.01
CA LEU A 52 4.06 -10.01 43.17
C LEU A 52 3.58 -11.42 42.78
N CYS A 53 4.31 -12.42 43.29
CA CYS A 53 4.02 -13.85 43.34
C CYS A 53 4.36 -14.71 42.11
N ALA A 54 5.64 -15.12 42.08
CA ALA A 54 6.03 -16.46 41.67
C ALA A 54 5.46 -17.51 42.65
N GLN A 55 4.92 -18.62 42.13
CA GLN A 55 5.07 -19.98 42.69
C GLN A 55 4.50 -21.06 41.72
N THR A 56 5.08 -22.25 41.84
CA THR A 56 5.09 -23.39 40.91
C THR A 56 3.97 -24.43 41.08
N MET A 57 3.46 -24.94 39.94
CA MET A 57 2.82 -26.27 39.66
C MET A 57 1.50 -26.68 40.40
N PRO A 58 0.73 -27.71 39.94
CA PRO A 58 0.73 -28.47 38.67
C PRO A 58 -0.64 -28.51 37.95
N ALA A 59 -0.69 -29.21 36.81
CA ALA A 59 -1.88 -29.48 36.00
C ALA A 59 -3.01 -30.19 36.77
N ALA A 60 -4.25 -29.71 36.59
CA ALA A 60 -5.47 -30.40 36.99
C ALA A 60 -6.49 -30.34 35.85
N ASN A 61 -6.95 -31.52 35.44
CA ASN A 61 -8.13 -31.70 34.60
C ASN A 61 -9.35 -31.09 35.30
N SER A 62 -10.11 -30.27 34.58
CA SER A 62 -11.53 -30.09 34.83
C SER A 62 -12.25 -29.89 33.50
N GLN A 63 -12.72 -31.02 32.95
CA GLN A 63 -13.98 -31.03 32.20
C GLN A 63 -15.08 -30.41 33.08
N ASP A 64 -16.06 -29.80 32.41
CA ASP A 64 -17.25 -29.13 32.95
C ASP A 64 -17.06 -27.72 33.51
N ALA A 65 -17.03 -26.75 32.61
CA ALA A 65 -17.82 -25.54 32.78
C ALA A 65 -18.23 -24.96 31.42
N SER A 66 -19.47 -24.44 31.41
CA SER A 66 -20.14 -23.69 30.35
C SER A 66 -20.49 -24.44 29.07
N LYS A 67 -21.63 -25.15 29.13
CA LYS A 67 -22.71 -24.97 28.14
C LYS A 67 -22.94 -23.46 27.97
N ALA A 68 -22.18 -22.82 27.10
CA ALA A 68 -22.60 -21.56 26.50
C ALA A 68 -23.71 -21.93 25.53
N SER A 69 -24.93 -21.57 25.92
CA SER A 69 -26.11 -21.53 25.07
C SER A 69 -25.73 -20.99 23.69
N SER A 70 -25.70 -21.86 22.68
CA SER A 70 -25.81 -21.45 21.28
C SER A 70 -27.22 -20.92 21.07
N ALA A 71 -27.48 -19.69 21.53
CA ALA A 71 -28.56 -18.92 20.97
C ALA A 71 -28.20 -18.77 19.49
N SER A 72 -28.91 -19.48 18.62
CA SER A 72 -28.80 -19.27 17.18
C SER A 72 -28.91 -17.78 16.94
N ALA A 73 -27.88 -17.14 16.38
CA ALA A 73 -27.97 -15.76 15.92
C ALA A 73 -29.29 -15.64 15.14
N ALA A 74 -30.19 -14.74 15.56
CA ALA A 74 -31.51 -14.63 14.97
C ALA A 74 -31.33 -14.38 13.46
N GLN A 75 -31.64 -15.40 12.67
CA GLN A 75 -31.35 -15.42 11.25
C GLN A 75 -32.38 -14.52 10.55
N LEU A 76 -31.90 -13.61 9.70
CA LEU A 76 -32.76 -12.69 8.94
C LEU A 76 -33.80 -13.47 8.14
N SER A 77 -35.05 -13.04 8.20
CA SER A 77 -36.14 -13.62 7.42
C SER A 77 -36.02 -13.24 5.93
N ALA A 78 -36.63 -14.04 5.05
CA ALA A 78 -36.66 -13.75 3.61
C ALA A 78 -37.26 -12.36 3.30
N GLY A 79 -38.24 -11.91 4.09
CA GLY A 79 -38.83 -10.58 3.96
C GLY A 79 -37.85 -9.45 4.33
N GLU A 80 -37.02 -9.66 5.36
CA GLU A 80 -35.98 -8.69 5.75
C GLU A 80 -34.87 -8.63 4.70
N ILE A 81 -34.40 -9.78 4.22
CA ILE A 81 -33.40 -9.86 3.13
C ILE A 81 -33.91 -9.13 1.87
N SER A 82 -35.19 -9.29 1.54
CA SER A 82 -35.81 -8.59 0.40
C SER A 82 -35.81 -7.06 0.58
N LYS A 83 -36.12 -6.56 1.78
CA LYS A 83 -36.08 -5.12 2.08
C LYS A 83 -34.66 -4.55 2.02
N ILE A 84 -33.69 -5.26 2.60
CA ILE A 84 -32.27 -4.91 2.57
C ILE A 84 -31.78 -4.80 1.12
N THR A 85 -32.05 -5.83 0.32
CA THR A 85 -31.70 -5.85 -1.10
C THR A 85 -32.38 -4.69 -1.85
N GLY A 86 -33.64 -4.40 -1.55
CA GLY A 86 -34.38 -3.28 -2.12
C GLY A 86 -33.81 -1.91 -1.76
N ALA A 87 -33.28 -1.72 -0.55
CA ALA A 87 -32.60 -0.48 -0.16
C ALA A 87 -31.30 -0.29 -0.95
N ILE A 88 -30.47 -1.34 -1.06
CA ILE A 88 -29.21 -1.33 -1.81
C ILE A 88 -29.46 -1.07 -3.30
N ASN A 89 -30.42 -1.76 -3.92
CA ASN A 89 -30.73 -1.59 -5.34
C ASN A 89 -31.22 -0.17 -5.64
N ARG A 90 -32.12 0.38 -4.82
CA ARG A 90 -32.60 1.78 -4.97
C ARG A 90 -31.46 2.78 -4.81
N PHE A 91 -30.54 2.53 -3.87
CA PHE A 91 -29.34 3.36 -3.71
C PHE A 91 -28.48 3.34 -4.98
N ALA A 92 -28.14 2.14 -5.45
CA ALA A 92 -27.32 1.96 -6.65
C ALA A 92 -27.95 2.61 -7.89
N GLU A 93 -29.25 2.39 -8.13
CA GLU A 93 -29.99 3.01 -9.24
C GLU A 93 -29.99 4.53 -9.17
N ASN A 94 -30.16 5.13 -7.99
CA ASN A 94 -30.10 6.57 -7.83
C ASN A 94 -28.70 7.11 -8.18
N ILE A 95 -27.64 6.46 -7.70
CA ILE A 95 -26.27 6.84 -8.04
C ILE A 95 -26.00 6.70 -9.55
N TYR A 96 -26.37 5.56 -10.16
CA TYR A 96 -26.22 5.29 -11.60
C TYR A 96 -26.98 6.27 -12.51
N ASN A 97 -28.01 6.94 -11.98
CA ASN A 97 -28.81 7.93 -12.69
C ASN A 97 -28.47 9.38 -12.27
N GLY A 98 -27.42 9.58 -11.48
CA GLY A 98 -26.97 10.90 -11.03
C GLY A 98 -27.88 11.56 -10.00
N LYS A 99 -28.82 10.83 -9.40
CA LYS A 99 -29.76 11.31 -8.38
C LYS A 99 -29.17 11.17 -6.97
N THR A 100 -28.00 11.75 -6.72
CA THR A 100 -27.27 11.60 -5.45
C THR A 100 -28.10 12.08 -4.24
N ALA A 101 -28.93 13.11 -4.41
CA ALA A 101 -29.82 13.58 -3.35
C ALA A 101 -30.90 12.55 -2.97
N ASP A 102 -31.37 11.74 -3.90
CA ASP A 102 -32.33 10.66 -3.63
C ASP A 102 -31.63 9.43 -3.04
N ALA A 103 -30.40 9.14 -3.46
CA ALA A 103 -29.56 8.13 -2.83
C ALA A 103 -29.29 8.47 -1.35
N ALA A 104 -28.99 9.73 -1.04
CA ALA A 104 -28.72 10.20 0.32
C ALA A 104 -29.91 10.00 1.29
N LYS A 105 -31.15 9.98 0.79
CA LYS A 105 -32.34 9.70 1.61
C LYS A 105 -32.43 8.25 2.09
N LEU A 106 -31.68 7.35 1.45
CA LEU A 106 -31.58 5.93 1.83
C LEU A 106 -30.43 5.69 2.85
N CYS A 107 -29.73 6.75 3.24
CA CYS A 107 -28.61 6.70 4.16
C CYS A 107 -29.01 7.30 5.52
N ILE A 108 -28.39 6.81 6.60
CA ILE A 108 -28.61 7.35 7.95
C ILE A 108 -28.05 8.77 8.06
N ASN A 109 -26.88 9.00 7.44
CA ASN A 109 -26.26 10.30 7.37
C ASN A 109 -26.15 10.74 5.91
N SER A 110 -26.84 11.83 5.57
CA SER A 110 -26.86 12.42 4.23
C SER A 110 -25.57 13.17 3.85
N GLN A 111 -24.63 13.33 4.80
CA GLN A 111 -23.33 13.98 4.60
C GLN A 111 -22.15 13.02 4.80
N SER A 112 -22.37 11.71 4.65
CA SER A 112 -21.32 10.71 4.87
C SER A 112 -20.21 10.77 3.81
N ALA A 113 -19.01 10.31 4.18
CA ALA A 113 -17.85 10.25 3.28
C ALA A 113 -18.07 9.36 2.04
N PHE A 114 -18.95 8.35 2.13
CA PHE A 114 -19.36 7.48 1.01
C PHE A 114 -20.39 8.13 0.07
N LEU A 115 -20.60 9.44 0.16
CA LEU A 115 -21.29 10.26 -0.84
C LEU A 115 -20.37 11.36 -1.41
N SER A 116 -19.05 11.23 -1.20
CA SER A 116 -18.04 12.07 -1.83
C SER A 116 -18.15 12.01 -3.36
N LYS A 117 -17.65 13.05 -4.04
CA LYS A 117 -17.70 13.13 -5.49
C LYS A 117 -16.96 11.95 -6.12
N GLU A 118 -15.79 11.64 -5.57
CA GLU A 118 -14.91 10.56 -6.00
C GLU A 118 -15.60 9.20 -5.89
N PHE A 119 -16.17 8.89 -4.72
CA PHE A 119 -16.94 7.64 -4.53
C PHE A 119 -18.11 7.56 -5.52
N VAL A 120 -18.86 8.64 -5.70
CA VAL A 120 -20.03 8.64 -6.61
C VAL A 120 -19.61 8.39 -8.06
N GLU A 121 -18.50 8.97 -8.51
CA GLU A 121 -17.96 8.77 -9.85
C GLU A 121 -17.47 7.32 -10.03
N GLU A 122 -16.74 6.78 -9.06
CA GLU A 122 -16.28 5.38 -9.09
C GLU A 122 -17.45 4.41 -9.04
N PHE A 123 -18.43 4.64 -8.17
CA PHE A 123 -19.60 3.78 -8.05
C PHE A 123 -20.42 3.81 -9.34
N LYS A 124 -20.60 4.97 -9.97
CA LYS A 124 -21.27 5.09 -11.29
C LYS A 124 -20.63 4.24 -12.38
N SER A 125 -19.31 4.05 -12.33
CA SER A 125 -18.60 3.25 -13.33
C SER A 125 -18.97 1.76 -13.32
N SER A 126 -19.55 1.23 -12.22
CA SER A 126 -20.03 -0.15 -12.14
C SER A 126 -21.46 -0.35 -12.65
N LYS A 127 -22.04 0.64 -13.33
CA LYS A 127 -23.38 0.54 -13.90
C LYS A 127 -23.41 -0.61 -14.92
N GLY A 128 -24.33 -1.55 -14.72
CA GLY A 128 -24.46 -2.73 -15.58
C GLY A 128 -23.79 -3.99 -15.03
N THR A 129 -22.94 -3.86 -14.01
CA THR A 129 -22.40 -5.01 -13.28
C THR A 129 -23.49 -5.62 -12.38
N PRO A 130 -23.78 -6.94 -12.47
CA PRO A 130 -24.72 -7.58 -11.56
C PRO A 130 -24.26 -7.44 -10.10
N LEU A 131 -25.15 -6.93 -9.24
CA LEU A 131 -24.95 -6.87 -7.79
C LEU A 131 -25.43 -8.20 -7.19
N LYS A 132 -24.51 -9.09 -6.82
CA LYS A 132 -24.85 -10.37 -6.19
C LYS A 132 -24.53 -10.30 -4.71
N ILE A 133 -25.50 -10.63 -3.84
CA ILE A 133 -25.20 -10.80 -2.41
C ILE A 133 -24.37 -12.07 -2.26
N LYS A 134 -23.14 -11.92 -1.80
CA LYS A 134 -22.21 -13.01 -1.48
C LYS A 134 -22.42 -13.50 -0.07
N ASP A 135 -22.58 -12.58 0.87
CA ASP A 135 -22.83 -12.88 2.27
C ASP A 135 -23.71 -11.81 2.91
N ILE A 136 -24.47 -12.22 3.92
CA ILE A 136 -25.29 -11.34 4.74
C ILE A 136 -25.30 -11.84 6.18
N SER A 137 -24.93 -10.96 7.11
CA SER A 137 -24.82 -11.28 8.53
C SER A 137 -25.39 -10.18 9.40
N GLY A 138 -25.74 -10.52 10.64
CA GLY A 138 -26.35 -9.62 11.61
C GLY A 138 -27.82 -9.94 11.87
N SER A 139 -28.51 -9.04 12.59
CA SER A 139 -29.90 -9.19 12.97
C SER A 139 -30.62 -7.84 12.97
N THR A 140 -31.94 -7.83 12.90
CA THR A 140 -32.76 -6.60 12.86
C THR A 140 -32.63 -5.73 14.11
N GLY A 141 -32.15 -6.30 15.23
CA GLY A 141 -31.85 -5.56 16.46
C GLY A 141 -30.45 -4.93 16.50
N ASP A 142 -29.59 -5.28 15.54
CA ASP A 142 -28.19 -4.90 15.47
C ASP A 142 -27.83 -4.34 14.09
N THR A 143 -26.53 -4.13 13.88
CA THR A 143 -25.94 -3.84 12.58
C THR A 143 -26.05 -5.05 11.65
N ILE A 144 -26.44 -4.79 10.40
CA ILE A 144 -26.43 -5.78 9.32
C ILE A 144 -25.29 -5.47 8.37
N SER A 145 -24.45 -6.46 8.10
CA SER A 145 -23.41 -6.41 7.08
C SER A 145 -23.86 -7.19 5.85
N VAL A 146 -23.79 -6.55 4.68
CA VAL A 146 -24.11 -7.15 3.39
C VAL A 146 -22.88 -7.03 2.49
N ILE A 147 -22.32 -8.17 2.10
CA ILE A 147 -21.18 -8.21 1.18
C ILE A 147 -21.74 -8.46 -0.22
N LEU A 148 -21.60 -7.45 -1.08
CA LEU A 148 -21.91 -7.55 -2.50
C LEU A 148 -20.67 -8.04 -3.25
N GLU A 149 -20.86 -8.94 -4.20
CA GLU A 149 -19.86 -9.39 -5.17
C GLU A 149 -20.17 -8.77 -6.53
N PHE A 150 -19.13 -8.24 -7.16
CA PHE A 150 -19.13 -7.61 -8.48
C PHE A 150 -18.20 -8.44 -9.37
N SER A 151 -18.75 -9.00 -10.45
CA SER A 151 -17.95 -9.59 -11.52
C SER A 151 -17.66 -8.52 -12.56
N GLY A 152 -16.42 -8.03 -12.60
CA GLY A 152 -15.98 -7.11 -13.64
C GLY A 152 -16.08 -7.75 -15.03
N GLU A 153 -16.27 -6.93 -16.07
CA GLU A 153 -16.45 -7.40 -17.46
C GLU A 153 -15.29 -8.26 -17.97
N SER A 154 -14.11 -8.11 -17.36
CA SER A 154 -12.86 -8.80 -17.68
C SER A 154 -12.55 -10.02 -16.80
N GLY A 155 -13.47 -10.44 -15.92
CA GLY A 155 -13.28 -11.59 -15.01
C GLY A 155 -12.63 -11.24 -13.66
N ASP A 156 -12.52 -9.96 -13.34
CA ASP A 156 -12.18 -9.50 -11.99
C ASP A 156 -13.34 -9.81 -11.03
N ILE A 157 -13.02 -10.18 -9.79
CA ILE A 157 -14.01 -10.34 -8.73
C ILE A 157 -13.67 -9.34 -7.64
N MET A 158 -14.61 -8.44 -7.37
CA MET A 158 -14.52 -7.46 -6.28
C MET A 158 -15.67 -7.68 -5.32
N THR A 159 -15.46 -7.36 -4.05
CA THR A 159 -16.52 -7.29 -3.05
C THR A 159 -16.66 -5.89 -2.50
N GLN A 160 -17.85 -5.53 -2.01
CA GLN A 160 -18.08 -4.27 -1.32
C GLN A 160 -19.05 -4.50 -0.18
N GLU A 161 -18.68 -4.03 1.01
CA GLU A 161 -19.52 -4.18 2.20
C GLU A 161 -20.43 -2.96 2.39
N PHE A 162 -21.72 -3.25 2.53
CA PHE A 162 -22.75 -2.31 2.92
C PHE A 162 -23.15 -2.61 4.36
N VAL A 163 -23.12 -1.57 5.20
CA VAL A 163 -23.57 -1.64 6.59
C VAL A 163 -24.94 -0.99 6.67
N LEU A 164 -25.93 -1.71 7.16
CA LEU A 164 -27.31 -1.24 7.29
C LEU A 164 -27.80 -1.31 8.73
N LEU A 165 -28.73 -0.42 9.07
CA LEU A 165 -29.47 -0.45 10.33
C LEU A 165 -30.98 -0.42 10.06
N TYR A 166 -31.72 -1.11 10.92
CA TYR A 166 -33.18 -1.10 10.86
C TYR A 166 -33.74 0.28 11.21
N ASN A 167 -34.61 0.79 10.35
CA ASN A 167 -35.35 2.02 10.58
C ASN A 167 -36.66 1.71 11.30
N THR A 168 -36.65 1.92 12.63
CA THR A 168 -37.80 1.68 13.51
C THR A 168 -39.03 2.52 13.17
N HIS A 169 -38.87 3.65 12.47
CA HIS A 169 -39.98 4.54 12.11
C HIS A 169 -40.67 4.15 10.80
N GLY A 170 -39.97 3.48 9.89
CA GLY A 170 -40.47 3.13 8.55
C GLY A 170 -40.60 1.63 8.28
N GLY A 171 -40.06 0.79 9.16
CA GLY A 171 -40.03 -0.66 8.98
C GLY A 171 -39.15 -1.14 7.81
N ASP A 172 -38.19 -0.30 7.38
CA ASP A 172 -37.24 -0.54 6.29
C ASP A 172 -35.79 -0.48 6.82
N PHE A 173 -34.79 -0.60 5.94
CA PHE A 173 -33.37 -0.49 6.29
C PHE A 173 -32.72 0.76 5.69
N LEU A 174 -31.81 1.38 6.43
CA LEU A 174 -31.02 2.53 5.98
C LEU A 174 -29.54 2.17 5.94
N ILE A 175 -28.83 2.70 4.94
CA ILE A 175 -27.39 2.51 4.77
C ILE A 175 -26.66 3.39 5.79
N ALA A 176 -25.97 2.75 6.72
CA ALA A 176 -25.12 3.38 7.72
C ALA A 176 -23.72 3.68 7.16
N ASN A 177 -23.16 2.73 6.41
CA ASN A 177 -21.84 2.85 5.79
C ASN A 177 -21.72 2.03 4.50
N ILE A 178 -20.79 2.43 3.64
CA ILE A 178 -20.34 1.64 2.49
C ILE A 178 -18.81 1.67 2.52
N PHE A 179 -18.19 0.49 2.57
CA PHE A 179 -16.74 0.38 2.51
C PHE A 179 -16.23 0.41 1.07
N ASP A 180 -14.94 0.68 0.91
CA ASP A 180 -14.27 0.64 -0.39
C ASP A 180 -14.35 -0.78 -0.99
N ARG A 181 -14.28 -0.85 -2.32
CA ARG A 181 -14.31 -2.14 -3.02
C ARG A 181 -13.04 -2.92 -2.75
N LEU A 182 -13.13 -4.23 -2.58
CA LEU A 182 -11.99 -5.09 -2.35
C LEU A 182 -11.87 -6.13 -3.47
N TYR A 183 -10.76 -6.17 -4.20
CA TYR A 183 -10.39 -7.26 -5.08
C TYR A 183 -10.22 -8.58 -4.33
N GLU A 184 -10.95 -9.59 -4.79
CA GLU A 184 -10.72 -10.98 -4.43
C GLU A 184 -9.98 -11.72 -5.54
N THR A 185 -10.21 -11.36 -6.80
CA THR A 185 -9.47 -11.90 -7.94
C THR A 185 -9.25 -10.83 -8.97
N ILE A 186 -8.05 -10.81 -9.55
CA ILE A 186 -7.67 -9.95 -10.66
C ILE A 186 -7.44 -10.83 -11.88
N ASN A 187 -8.03 -10.44 -13.01
CA ASN A 187 -7.89 -11.11 -14.28
C ASN A 187 -6.45 -11.07 -14.81
N GLU A 188 -6.10 -12.00 -15.69
CA GLU A 188 -4.73 -12.16 -16.15
C GLU A 188 -4.19 -10.97 -16.94
N ASN A 189 -5.01 -10.33 -17.77
CA ASN A 189 -4.60 -9.13 -18.53
C ASN A 189 -4.29 -7.96 -17.61
N LYS A 190 -5.14 -7.71 -16.62
CA LYS A 190 -4.93 -6.68 -15.61
C LYS A 190 -3.70 -7.02 -14.77
N LYS A 191 -3.56 -8.25 -14.30
CA LYS A 191 -2.38 -8.73 -13.56
C LYS A 191 -1.07 -8.51 -14.33
N ASN A 192 -1.04 -8.86 -15.62
CA ASN A 192 0.14 -8.65 -16.47
C ASN A 192 0.41 -7.17 -16.74
N CYS A 193 -0.63 -6.36 -16.92
CA CYS A 193 -0.50 -4.91 -17.03
C CYS A 193 0.12 -4.28 -15.77
N LEU A 194 -0.30 -4.73 -14.59
CA LEU A 194 0.21 -4.23 -13.31
C LEU A 194 1.64 -4.69 -13.03
N ALA A 195 1.99 -5.91 -13.46
CA ALA A 195 3.38 -6.36 -13.45
C ALA A 195 4.28 -5.44 -14.32
N ASN A 196 3.77 -4.99 -15.47
CA ASN A 196 4.47 -3.98 -16.28
C ASN A 196 4.57 -2.63 -15.55
N CYS A 197 3.53 -2.18 -14.85
CA CYS A 197 3.60 -0.96 -14.03
C CYS A 197 4.69 -1.08 -12.95
N ALA A 198 4.72 -2.19 -12.19
CA ALA A 198 5.74 -2.45 -11.16
C ALA A 198 7.16 -2.40 -11.74
N PHE A 199 7.36 -3.09 -12.87
CA PHE A 199 8.62 -3.10 -13.58
C PHE A 199 9.04 -1.70 -14.05
N LEU A 200 8.10 -0.89 -14.55
CA LEU A 200 8.36 0.48 -15.00
C LEU A 200 8.68 1.42 -13.84
N GLU A 201 7.97 1.32 -12.71
CA GLU A 201 8.28 2.07 -11.48
C GLU A 201 9.70 1.75 -10.99
N ASN A 202 10.04 0.46 -10.91
CA ASN A 202 11.38 0.01 -10.52
C ASN A 202 12.47 0.44 -11.51
N SER A 203 12.16 0.45 -12.81
CA SER A 203 13.08 0.94 -13.84
C SER A 203 13.38 2.42 -13.66
N LEU A 204 12.36 3.23 -13.39
CA LEU A 204 12.51 4.67 -13.12
C LEU A 204 13.23 4.92 -11.80
N TYR A 205 12.95 4.12 -10.77
CA TYR A 205 13.66 4.18 -9.50
C TYR A 205 15.16 3.95 -9.68
N TYR A 206 15.57 2.90 -10.42
CA TYR A 206 16.97 2.68 -10.74
C TYR A 206 17.57 3.80 -11.61
N PHE A 207 16.80 4.31 -12.58
CA PHE A 207 17.25 5.42 -13.41
C PHE A 207 17.54 6.69 -12.59
N ARG A 208 16.72 7.00 -11.57
CA ARG A 208 16.94 8.13 -10.63
C ARG A 208 18.33 8.09 -10.01
N ARG A 209 18.83 6.90 -9.68
CA ARG A 209 20.16 6.69 -9.09
C ARG A 209 21.31 7.06 -10.01
N THR A 210 21.03 7.46 -11.24
CA THR A 210 22.05 7.85 -12.21
C THR A 210 22.03 9.35 -12.46
N LEU A 211 21.06 10.06 -11.88
CA LEU A 211 20.92 11.50 -11.94
C LEU A 211 21.85 12.16 -10.91
N PRO A 212 22.61 13.20 -11.28
CA PRO A 212 23.63 13.80 -10.40
C PRO A 212 23.09 14.40 -9.09
N ASP A 213 21.83 14.84 -9.08
CA ASP A 213 21.14 15.42 -7.92
C ASP A 213 20.14 14.46 -7.27
N PHE A 214 20.07 13.22 -7.74
CA PHE A 214 19.14 12.21 -7.28
C PHE A 214 17.66 12.64 -7.40
N SER A 215 17.37 13.53 -8.35
CA SER A 215 16.10 14.24 -8.44
C SER A 215 15.44 14.09 -9.81
N PHE A 216 14.11 14.04 -9.84
CA PHE A 216 13.36 14.11 -11.08
C PHE A 216 12.97 15.55 -11.40
N SER A 217 13.21 15.96 -12.64
CA SER A 217 12.73 17.25 -13.16
C SER A 217 11.27 17.15 -13.64
N LYS A 218 10.63 18.29 -13.91
CA LYS A 218 9.26 18.35 -14.44
C LYS A 218 9.08 17.61 -15.78
N GLU A 219 10.16 17.37 -16.52
CA GLU A 219 10.14 16.65 -17.78
C GLU A 219 9.86 15.15 -17.63
N PHE A 220 9.86 14.63 -16.41
CA PHE A 220 9.55 13.23 -16.11
C PHE A 220 8.04 12.97 -15.93
N ALA A 221 7.19 14.00 -16.00
CA ALA A 221 5.75 13.82 -15.93
C ALA A 221 5.21 13.04 -17.15
N ASP A 222 4.16 12.26 -16.93
CA ASP A 222 3.42 11.47 -17.91
C ASP A 222 4.32 10.54 -18.73
N ARG A 223 4.32 10.72 -20.07
CA ARG A 223 5.14 9.96 -21.00
C ARG A 223 6.59 10.45 -21.05
N GLY A 224 6.87 11.60 -20.43
CA GLY A 224 8.20 12.20 -20.39
C GLY A 224 9.21 11.30 -19.71
N ALA A 225 8.84 10.66 -18.60
CA ALA A 225 9.68 9.67 -17.92
C ALA A 225 10.13 8.53 -18.84
N PHE A 226 9.18 7.91 -19.55
CA PHE A 226 9.45 6.79 -20.46
C PHE A 226 10.30 7.22 -21.65
N LYS A 227 10.08 8.42 -22.18
CA LYS A 227 10.93 8.99 -23.23
C LYS A 227 12.36 9.16 -22.73
N LYS A 228 12.56 9.77 -21.56
CA LYS A 228 13.88 10.05 -20.99
C LYS A 228 14.68 8.78 -20.68
N ILE A 229 14.04 7.78 -20.06
CA ILE A 229 14.72 6.52 -19.73
C ILE A 229 15.10 5.73 -21.00
N THR A 230 14.28 5.78 -22.06
CA THR A 230 14.62 5.19 -23.37
C THR A 230 15.71 5.95 -24.10
N GLU A 231 15.64 7.29 -24.15
CA GLU A 231 16.68 8.13 -24.77
C GLU A 231 18.05 7.98 -24.08
N ALA A 232 18.05 7.73 -22.78
CA ALA A 232 19.26 7.43 -22.02
C ALA A 232 19.81 6.00 -22.25
N GLY A 233 19.12 5.17 -23.05
CA GLY A 233 19.51 3.79 -23.33
C GLY A 233 19.29 2.80 -22.17
N PHE A 234 18.56 3.20 -21.12
CA PHE A 234 18.24 2.32 -20.00
C PHE A 234 17.15 1.32 -20.38
N MET A 235 16.24 1.71 -21.27
CA MET A 235 15.24 0.83 -21.84
C MET A 235 15.36 0.80 -23.36
N THR A 236 15.24 -0.39 -23.95
CA THR A 236 15.17 -0.59 -25.41
C THR A 236 13.76 -0.37 -25.96
N GLY A 237 12.75 -0.42 -25.08
CA GLY A 237 11.36 -0.10 -25.39
C GLY A 237 10.46 -0.33 -24.19
N ILE A 238 9.25 0.23 -24.23
CA ILE A 238 8.26 0.11 -23.16
C ILE A 238 7.39 -1.14 -23.40
N PRO A 239 7.17 -2.02 -22.39
CA PRO A 239 6.24 -3.13 -22.52
C PRO A 239 4.84 -2.62 -22.87
N LYS A 240 4.06 -3.42 -23.60
CA LYS A 240 2.69 -3.05 -24.02
C LYS A 240 1.67 -3.56 -23.01
N CYS A 241 0.61 -2.79 -22.79
CA CYS A 241 -0.57 -3.27 -22.06
C CYS A 241 -1.28 -4.37 -22.88
N PRO A 242 -1.63 -5.52 -22.28
CA PRO A 242 -2.38 -6.58 -22.96
C PRO A 242 -3.73 -6.12 -23.53
N ALA A 243 -4.35 -5.10 -22.93
CA ALA A 243 -5.62 -4.52 -23.38
C ALA A 243 -5.43 -3.25 -24.24
N GLY A 244 -4.21 -2.92 -24.66
CA GLY A 244 -3.93 -1.77 -25.52
C GLY A 244 -3.93 -0.41 -24.82
N GLY A 245 -4.07 -0.35 -23.49
CA GLY A 245 -3.96 0.88 -22.72
C GLY A 245 -2.54 1.48 -22.74
N GLU A 246 -2.46 2.80 -22.67
CA GLU A 246 -1.17 3.50 -22.60
C GLU A 246 -0.75 3.72 -21.14
N TYR A 247 0.55 3.71 -20.89
CA TYR A 247 1.12 4.00 -19.57
C TYR A 247 1.45 5.48 -19.41
N SER A 248 1.25 6.00 -18.22
CA SER A 248 1.69 7.33 -17.77
C SER A 248 2.40 7.21 -16.42
N CYS A 249 3.27 8.17 -16.13
CA CYS A 249 4.03 8.23 -14.88
C CYS A 249 3.72 9.55 -14.16
N ASP A 250 3.40 9.47 -12.88
CA ASP A 250 3.43 10.63 -11.99
C ASP A 250 4.61 10.51 -11.04
N VAL A 251 5.26 11.64 -10.79
CA VAL A 251 6.43 11.73 -9.93
C VAL A 251 6.24 12.88 -8.98
N SER A 252 6.11 12.55 -7.70
CA SER A 252 5.92 13.53 -6.65
C SER A 252 7.05 13.41 -5.62
N PHE A 253 7.47 14.53 -5.04
CA PHE A 253 8.44 14.54 -3.95
C PHE A 253 7.72 14.67 -2.61
N ASP A 254 7.94 13.70 -1.73
CA ASP A 254 7.48 13.75 -0.36
C ASP A 254 8.58 14.39 0.52
N PRO A 255 8.39 15.62 1.01
CA PRO A 255 9.37 16.29 1.84
C PRO A 255 9.50 15.68 3.23
N ASP A 256 8.49 14.96 3.74
CA ASP A 256 8.49 14.43 5.10
C ASP A 256 9.42 13.22 5.23
N ILE A 257 9.55 12.44 4.15
CA ILE A 257 10.47 11.31 4.04
C ILE A 257 11.62 11.56 3.06
N ALA A 258 11.74 12.80 2.54
CA ALA A 258 12.75 13.24 1.60
C ALA A 258 12.96 12.30 0.40
N SER A 259 11.87 11.75 -0.17
CA SER A 259 11.91 10.75 -1.24
C SER A 259 10.92 11.06 -2.35
N TYR A 260 11.22 10.60 -3.57
CA TYR A 260 10.23 10.63 -4.64
C TYR A 260 9.34 9.39 -4.60
N GLU A 261 8.04 9.64 -4.70
CA GLU A 261 7.03 8.65 -5.06
C GLU A 261 6.90 8.62 -6.59
N ILE A 262 7.03 7.42 -7.16
CA ILE A 262 6.90 7.16 -8.59
C ILE A 262 5.66 6.28 -8.74
N MET A 263 4.66 6.74 -9.49
CA MET A 263 3.45 5.98 -9.75
C MET A 263 3.26 5.81 -11.25
N VAL A 264 3.21 4.56 -11.70
CA VAL A 264 2.87 4.24 -13.09
C VAL A 264 1.43 3.74 -13.16
N ALA A 265 0.64 4.41 -13.99
CA ALA A 265 -0.74 4.06 -14.25
C ALA A 265 -0.92 3.64 -15.70
N CYS A 266 -1.86 2.71 -15.93
CA CYS A 266 -2.34 2.36 -17.25
C CYS A 266 -3.76 2.90 -17.44
N ALA A 267 -4.03 3.56 -18.56
CA ALA A 267 -5.36 4.10 -18.87
C ALA A 267 -6.48 3.03 -18.89
N ALA A 268 -6.15 1.75 -19.11
CA ALA A 268 -7.13 0.66 -19.13
C ALA A 268 -7.31 -0.05 -17.78
N HIS A 269 -6.30 -0.04 -16.92
CA HIS A 269 -6.24 -0.93 -15.74
C HIS A 269 -5.90 -0.24 -14.42
N GLY A 270 -5.53 1.04 -14.46
CA GLY A 270 -5.18 1.80 -13.27
C GLY A 270 -3.73 1.62 -12.83
N SER A 271 -3.48 1.81 -11.54
CA SER A 271 -2.16 1.75 -10.91
C SER A 271 -2.05 0.69 -9.80
N LEU A 272 -0.84 0.42 -9.32
CA LEU A 272 -0.64 -0.45 -8.16
C LEU A 272 -1.20 0.15 -6.87
N ALA A 273 -1.16 1.49 -6.73
CA ALA A 273 -1.67 2.20 -5.56
C ALA A 273 -3.17 1.93 -5.35
N GLU A 274 -3.93 1.85 -6.44
CA GLU A 274 -5.36 1.53 -6.39
C GLU A 274 -5.61 0.12 -5.87
N ILE A 275 -4.70 -0.83 -6.05
CA ILE A 275 -4.91 -2.22 -5.66
C ILE A 275 -4.51 -2.49 -4.22
N THR A 276 -3.49 -1.79 -3.73
CA THR A 276 -3.06 -1.91 -2.32
C THR A 276 -4.14 -1.52 -1.32
N LYS A 277 -5.04 -0.61 -1.71
CA LYS A 277 -6.18 -0.18 -0.89
C LYS A 277 -7.31 -1.21 -0.81
N LEU A 278 -7.25 -2.25 -1.64
CA LEU A 278 -8.43 -3.01 -2.03
C LEU A 278 -8.26 -4.52 -1.88
N TYR A 279 -7.37 -5.07 -1.05
CA TYR A 279 -7.39 -6.53 -0.82
C TYR A 279 -8.11 -6.88 0.48
N THR A 280 -9.03 -7.86 0.40
CA THR A 280 -9.70 -8.43 1.59
C THR A 280 -8.74 -9.17 2.53
N ASN A 281 -7.57 -9.59 2.02
CA ASN A 281 -6.58 -10.38 2.75
C ASN A 281 -5.16 -9.91 2.43
N LEU A 282 -4.40 -9.56 3.47
CA LEU A 282 -3.00 -9.14 3.37
C LEU A 282 -2.11 -10.20 2.72
N ASP A 283 -2.31 -11.49 3.01
CA ASP A 283 -1.54 -12.59 2.40
C ASP A 283 -1.70 -12.63 0.88
N ASN A 284 -2.88 -12.28 0.37
CA ASN A 284 -3.14 -12.26 -1.06
C ASN A 284 -2.43 -11.08 -1.73
N CYS A 285 -2.41 -9.93 -1.04
CA CYS A 285 -1.64 -8.76 -1.46
C CYS A 285 -0.15 -9.08 -1.53
N GLU A 286 0.44 -9.64 -0.46
CA GLU A 286 1.85 -10.04 -0.43
C GLU A 286 2.20 -11.06 -1.52
N LYS A 287 1.35 -12.07 -1.72
CA LYS A 287 1.54 -13.06 -2.80
C LYS A 287 1.50 -12.42 -4.19
N LEU A 288 0.64 -11.42 -4.40
CA LEU A 288 0.57 -10.68 -5.65
C LEU A 288 1.88 -9.92 -5.90
N PHE A 289 2.32 -9.11 -4.94
CA PHE A 289 3.55 -8.31 -5.08
C PHE A 289 4.80 -9.18 -5.22
N ALA A 290 4.90 -10.27 -4.47
CA ALA A 290 5.97 -11.24 -4.65
C ALA A 290 5.91 -11.92 -6.03
N GLY A 291 4.70 -12.05 -6.60
CA GLY A 291 4.50 -12.51 -7.98
C GLY A 291 5.04 -11.51 -9.00
N PHE A 292 4.79 -10.22 -8.81
CA PHE A 292 5.34 -9.15 -9.65
C PHE A 292 6.87 -9.14 -9.58
N GLU A 293 7.46 -9.13 -8.39
CA GLU A 293 8.92 -9.14 -8.20
C GLU A 293 9.58 -10.32 -8.94
N ARG A 294 9.00 -11.53 -8.85
CA ARG A 294 9.51 -12.71 -9.60
C ARG A 294 9.38 -12.56 -11.12
N GLY A 295 8.38 -11.81 -11.58
CA GLY A 295 8.12 -11.56 -13.00
C GLY A 295 8.97 -10.45 -13.63
N GLU A 296 9.69 -9.66 -12.84
CA GLU A 296 10.43 -8.50 -13.36
C GLU A 296 11.69 -8.88 -14.15
N MET A 297 12.41 -9.93 -13.75
CA MET A 297 13.64 -10.33 -14.45
C MET A 297 13.41 -10.74 -15.93
N PRO A 298 12.36 -11.53 -16.26
CA PRO A 298 11.96 -11.74 -17.65
C PRO A 298 11.66 -10.43 -18.42
N LEU A 299 10.98 -9.47 -17.80
CA LEU A 299 10.70 -8.17 -18.42
C LEU A 299 11.99 -7.38 -18.63
N ALA A 300 12.89 -7.37 -17.64
CA ALA A 300 14.17 -6.70 -17.72
C ALA A 300 15.01 -7.21 -18.89
N ARG A 301 15.10 -8.53 -19.09
CA ARG A 301 15.84 -9.12 -20.22
C ARG A 301 15.30 -8.71 -21.59
N ASN A 302 14.00 -8.45 -21.69
CA ASN A 302 13.35 -8.08 -22.94
C ASN A 302 13.37 -6.58 -23.22
N HIS A 303 13.40 -5.75 -22.18
CA HIS A 303 13.12 -4.32 -22.30
C HIS A 303 14.22 -3.40 -21.76
N CYS A 304 15.17 -3.90 -20.98
CA CYS A 304 16.28 -3.10 -20.47
C CYS A 304 17.46 -3.05 -21.45
N GLY A 305 18.14 -1.92 -21.48
CA GLY A 305 19.52 -1.85 -21.94
C GLY A 305 20.48 -2.49 -20.92
N GLU A 306 21.73 -2.74 -21.33
CA GLU A 306 22.71 -3.51 -20.55
C GLU A 306 22.87 -3.00 -19.11
N ARG A 307 22.94 -1.67 -18.93
CA ARG A 307 23.18 -1.08 -17.61
C ARG A 307 22.01 -1.30 -16.64
N LEU A 308 20.78 -1.06 -17.08
CA LEU A 308 19.61 -1.28 -16.23
C LEU A 308 19.43 -2.78 -15.93
N LEU A 309 19.71 -3.65 -16.90
CA LEU A 309 19.67 -5.10 -16.68
C LEU A 309 20.61 -5.53 -15.55
N LYS A 310 21.86 -5.04 -15.54
CA LYS A 310 22.81 -5.32 -14.44
C LYS A 310 22.30 -4.84 -13.07
N MET A 311 21.62 -3.69 -13.01
CA MET A 311 21.00 -3.22 -11.76
C MET A 311 19.90 -4.16 -11.27
N PHE A 312 19.06 -4.69 -12.16
CA PHE A 312 18.07 -5.71 -11.80
C PHE A 312 18.73 -7.01 -11.34
N GLU A 313 19.82 -7.45 -11.97
CA GLU A 313 20.56 -8.66 -11.59
C GLU A 313 21.23 -8.51 -10.21
N ALA A 314 21.73 -7.31 -9.90
CA ALA A 314 22.36 -6.97 -8.63
C ALA A 314 21.38 -6.83 -7.46
N ARG A 315 20.06 -6.73 -7.70
CA ARG A 315 19.05 -6.48 -6.67
C ARG A 315 19.11 -7.47 -5.50
N GLY A 316 19.36 -8.75 -5.76
CA GLY A 316 19.44 -9.76 -4.71
C GLY A 316 20.58 -9.50 -3.72
N LEU A 317 21.73 -9.06 -4.23
CA LEU A 317 22.87 -8.66 -3.40
C LEU A 317 22.57 -7.36 -2.64
N GLU A 318 21.90 -6.40 -3.28
CA GLU A 318 21.48 -5.15 -2.65
C GLU A 318 20.53 -5.40 -1.47
N LYS A 319 19.53 -6.27 -1.65
CA LYS A 319 18.61 -6.67 -0.57
C LYS A 319 19.35 -7.29 0.61
N ASN A 320 20.37 -8.12 0.35
CA ASN A 320 21.19 -8.71 1.41
C ASN A 320 22.01 -7.64 2.16
N ALA A 321 22.58 -6.65 1.45
CA ALA A 321 23.34 -5.58 2.09
C ALA A 321 22.45 -4.78 3.06
N TYR A 322 21.24 -4.39 2.66
CA TYR A 322 20.30 -3.71 3.55
C TYR A 322 19.86 -4.59 4.74
N GLU A 323 19.66 -5.90 4.52
CA GLU A 323 19.31 -6.82 5.60
C GLU A 323 20.46 -6.96 6.62
N PHE A 324 21.72 -6.98 6.17
CA PHE A 324 22.88 -6.98 7.06
C PHE A 324 22.99 -5.67 7.86
N ILE A 325 22.75 -4.52 7.24
CA ILE A 325 22.68 -3.23 7.95
C ILE A 325 21.60 -3.28 9.04
N ARG A 326 20.38 -3.74 8.68
CA ARG A 326 19.23 -3.84 9.59
C ARG A 326 19.47 -4.77 10.77
N THR A 327 20.29 -5.81 10.58
CA THR A 327 20.63 -6.81 11.60
C THR A 327 21.95 -6.52 12.30
N GLU A 328 22.50 -5.30 12.11
CA GLU A 328 23.76 -4.81 12.71
C GLU A 328 24.99 -5.66 12.35
N ASN A 329 24.91 -6.47 11.30
CA ASN A 329 26.02 -7.26 10.75
C ASN A 329 26.82 -6.40 9.76
N ILE A 330 27.48 -5.35 10.26
CA ILE A 330 28.05 -4.28 9.42
C ILE A 330 29.21 -4.77 8.54
N ASN A 331 29.99 -5.75 9.02
CA ASN A 331 31.08 -6.34 8.22
C ASN A 331 30.53 -7.07 6.99
N GLU A 332 29.48 -7.87 7.16
CA GLU A 332 28.80 -8.58 6.08
C GLU A 332 28.12 -7.60 5.12
N ALA A 333 27.55 -6.52 5.64
CA ALA A 333 27.01 -5.43 4.82
C ALA A 333 28.10 -4.81 3.93
N PHE A 334 29.28 -4.54 4.50
CA PHE A 334 30.40 -3.96 3.76
C PHE A 334 30.94 -4.91 2.69
N GLU A 335 31.02 -6.21 2.98
CA GLU A 335 31.43 -7.22 2.00
C GLU A 335 30.41 -7.37 0.85
N ALA A 336 29.11 -7.34 1.16
CA ALA A 336 28.06 -7.32 0.14
C ALA A 336 28.13 -6.04 -0.71
N PHE A 337 28.32 -4.88 -0.08
CA PHE A 337 28.51 -3.61 -0.75
C PHE A 337 29.74 -3.59 -1.66
N ARG A 338 30.90 -4.09 -1.20
CA ARG A 338 32.12 -4.17 -2.03
C ARG A 338 31.90 -4.98 -3.30
N LYS A 339 31.19 -6.11 -3.20
CA LYS A 339 30.84 -6.96 -4.36
C LYS A 339 29.94 -6.21 -5.33
N LEU A 340 28.87 -5.58 -4.82
CA LEU A 340 27.97 -4.76 -5.63
C LEU A 340 28.71 -3.63 -6.35
N ARG A 341 29.54 -2.89 -5.60
CA ARG A 341 30.27 -1.73 -6.09
C ARG A 341 31.26 -2.06 -7.20
N ALA A 342 31.78 -3.28 -7.23
CA ALA A 342 32.67 -3.74 -8.30
C ALA A 342 31.96 -3.80 -9.67
N GLU A 343 30.63 -3.96 -9.67
CA GLU A 343 29.83 -4.14 -10.88
C GLU A 343 28.95 -2.92 -11.20
N GLU A 344 28.46 -2.21 -10.17
CA GLU A 344 27.65 -1.01 -10.30
C GLU A 344 28.07 0.03 -9.26
N LYS A 345 28.42 1.24 -9.74
CA LYS A 345 28.88 2.33 -8.87
C LYS A 345 27.74 3.22 -8.37
N TYR A 346 26.61 3.25 -9.08
CA TYR A 346 25.45 4.07 -8.78
C TYR A 346 24.48 3.33 -7.83
N LEU A 347 24.92 3.13 -6.59
CA LEU A 347 24.21 2.38 -5.55
C LEU A 347 23.26 3.25 -4.68
N GLY A 348 23.12 4.54 -5.00
CA GLY A 348 22.12 5.43 -4.40
C GLY A 348 22.16 5.46 -2.87
N GLU A 349 21.01 5.18 -2.27
CA GLU A 349 20.77 5.21 -0.82
C GLU A 349 21.60 4.22 0.00
N LEU A 350 22.26 3.25 -0.65
CA LEU A 350 23.11 2.29 0.06
C LEU A 350 24.37 2.96 0.61
N TYR A 351 24.92 3.98 -0.07
CA TYR A 351 26.06 4.76 0.43
C TYR A 351 25.75 5.45 1.77
N PRO A 352 24.72 6.32 1.89
CA PRO A 352 24.41 6.96 3.16
C PRO A 352 23.95 5.97 4.23
N ALA A 353 23.22 4.89 3.87
CA ALA A 353 22.80 3.88 4.84
C ALA A 353 23.98 3.15 5.49
N LEU A 354 24.97 2.75 4.68
CA LEU A 354 26.17 2.08 5.19
C LEU A 354 27.09 3.05 5.94
N SER A 355 27.16 4.32 5.51
CA SER A 355 27.86 5.38 6.24
C SER A 355 27.28 5.56 7.64
N ASP A 356 25.96 5.66 7.77
CA ASP A 356 25.30 5.82 9.07
C ASP A 356 25.53 4.61 9.98
N ALA A 357 25.51 3.41 9.40
CA ALA A 357 25.81 2.19 10.14
C ALA A 357 27.26 2.14 10.65
N LEU A 358 28.23 2.61 9.86
CA LEU A 358 29.63 2.73 10.26
C LEU A 358 29.84 3.76 11.37
N MET A 359 29.17 4.92 11.29
CA MET A 359 29.21 5.94 12.34
C MET A 359 28.72 5.39 13.68
N GLN A 360 27.65 4.58 13.68
CA GLN A 360 27.08 3.99 14.90
C GLN A 360 28.04 3.05 15.63
N ILE A 361 28.97 2.42 14.92
CA ILE A 361 29.98 1.52 15.49
C ILE A 361 31.35 2.18 15.66
N GLY A 362 31.45 3.51 15.47
CA GLY A 362 32.68 4.28 15.68
C GLY A 362 33.70 4.20 14.52
N HIS A 363 33.29 3.75 13.33
CA HIS A 363 34.13 3.69 12.13
C HIS A 363 34.00 4.96 11.28
N GLU A 364 34.25 6.12 11.90
CA GLU A 364 33.99 7.45 11.29
C GLU A 364 34.79 7.70 10.01
N THR A 365 36.07 7.31 9.98
CA THR A 365 36.93 7.51 8.80
C THR A 365 36.41 6.74 7.58
N GLU A 366 35.93 5.52 7.79
CA GLU A 366 35.37 4.69 6.70
C GLU A 366 34.03 5.24 6.22
N ALA A 367 33.19 5.73 7.15
CA ALA A 367 31.93 6.38 6.84
C ALA A 367 32.14 7.63 5.96
N VAL A 368 33.06 8.52 6.33
CA VAL A 368 33.38 9.72 5.55
C VAL A 368 33.92 9.35 4.17
N THR A 369 34.84 8.38 4.10
CA THR A 369 35.39 7.90 2.81
C THR A 369 34.29 7.43 1.87
N LEU A 370 33.27 6.74 2.41
CA LEU A 370 32.14 6.26 1.64
C LEU A 370 31.25 7.41 1.12
N LEU A 371 31.05 8.45 1.93
CA LEU A 371 30.31 9.65 1.51
C LEU A 371 31.07 10.48 0.47
N GLU A 372 32.39 10.58 0.59
CA GLU A 372 33.24 11.24 -0.41
C GLU A 372 33.20 10.50 -1.76
N GLU A 373 33.25 9.17 -1.73
CA GLU A 373 33.05 8.33 -2.91
C GLU A 373 31.65 8.56 -3.52
N ALA A 374 30.61 8.58 -2.69
CA ALA A 374 29.25 8.88 -3.15
C ALA A 374 29.16 10.27 -3.78
N ALA A 375 29.83 11.29 -3.23
CA ALA A 375 29.83 12.65 -3.78
C ALA A 375 30.46 12.73 -5.17
N ALA A 376 31.40 11.85 -5.51
CA ALA A 376 31.95 11.76 -6.86
C ALA A 376 30.92 11.28 -7.89
N TYR A 377 29.98 10.42 -7.49
CA TYR A 377 28.89 9.92 -8.34
C TYR A 377 27.64 10.82 -8.28
N TYR A 378 27.41 11.46 -7.15
CA TYR A 378 26.23 12.26 -6.81
C TYR A 378 26.59 13.70 -6.42
N PRO A 379 27.28 14.47 -7.29
CA PRO A 379 27.87 15.76 -6.91
C PRO A 379 26.84 16.85 -6.57
N LYS A 380 25.56 16.61 -6.83
CA LYS A 380 24.47 17.56 -6.57
C LYS A 380 23.45 17.05 -5.57
N TRP A 381 23.56 15.82 -5.07
CA TRP A 381 22.59 15.26 -4.13
C TRP A 381 22.71 15.91 -2.75
N PRO A 382 21.68 16.62 -2.24
CA PRO A 382 21.79 17.35 -0.98
C PRO A 382 22.15 16.47 0.23
N LEU A 383 21.58 15.26 0.31
CA LEU A 383 21.82 14.34 1.43
C LEU A 383 23.30 14.04 1.65
N ILE A 384 24.06 13.79 0.58
CA ILE A 384 25.50 13.51 0.68
C ILE A 384 26.28 14.76 1.10
N LYS A 385 25.90 15.94 0.59
CA LYS A 385 26.54 17.20 0.95
C LYS A 385 26.33 17.54 2.41
N ASP A 386 25.12 17.36 2.91
CA ASP A 386 24.76 17.66 4.29
C ASP A 386 25.48 16.71 5.25
N LYS A 387 25.50 15.40 4.96
CA LYS A 387 26.24 14.42 5.76
C LYS A 387 27.75 14.66 5.79
N LEU A 388 28.35 15.03 4.65
CA LEU A 388 29.79 15.38 4.62
C LEU A 388 30.09 16.63 5.46
N LYS A 389 29.17 17.60 5.49
CA LYS A 389 29.32 18.80 6.30
C LYS A 389 29.23 18.47 7.80
N GLU A 390 28.25 17.65 8.19
CA GLU A 390 28.09 17.18 9.57
C GLU A 390 29.29 16.35 10.07
N SER A 391 29.98 15.64 9.17
CA SER A 391 31.14 14.80 9.53
C SER A 391 32.47 15.55 9.58
N GLY A 392 32.49 16.84 9.20
CA GLY A 392 33.67 17.71 9.22
C GLY A 392 33.70 18.71 10.38
N GLU A 393 32.66 18.71 11.22
CA GLU A 393 32.57 19.42 12.50
C GLU A 393 32.95 18.48 13.65
#